data_AF-U4V4Q3-F1
#
_entry.id   AF-U4V4Q3-F1
#
_cell.length_a   1.000
_cell.length_b   1.000
_cell.length_c   1.000
_cell.angle_alpha   90.00
_cell.angle_beta   90.00
_cell.angle_gamma   90.00
#
_symmetry.space_group_name_H-M   'P 1'
#
loop_
_entity.id
_entity.type
_entity.pdbx_description
1 polymer ?
#
loop_
_entity_poly.entity_id
_entity_poly.type
_entity_poly.pdbx_seq_one_letter_code
_entity_poly.pdbx_strand_id
1 'polypeptide(L)'
;MEQAKNGTRKGGRKALWAAVAIIAIAAAGLTGYKFTLEKTITSQLEKRGGKASSVDADFLGRIHLRDVTLPLKDGSNVRIASVDGRPKFLFLTGMLNASGIDTEIGNYKISIPSVAIEDANFDSAMLKDTFGNSGLTLPERVGRFSAKRLTAQEIKVVQTVANNEQNIVYKDVALEDINLGKVARYTAGSTDFDFTVEVPDEDGEKATDKMTGTIGAAEGKDIDGVFLARLYTEKAGPDDKEAKPVYGPFSAKNIVMKTKDVTFSYDEVRSNGFSARMPAVPFTESLQKLQALEKMDEPSPPAETRELILQLTSLFETIGKGDVELIGMKIEPTDARRARAASNALRSLSTIRRWTRPSRVSGLRKARIT
;
A
#
# COMPACT_ATOMS: atom_id res chain seq x y z
N MET A 1 22.71 -41.25 -11.49
CA MET A 1 22.98 -40.40 -10.30
C MET A 1 22.60 -38.98 -10.67
N GLU A 2 21.35 -38.62 -10.38
CA GLU A 2 20.83 -37.26 -10.51
C GLU A 2 21.32 -36.43 -9.33
N GLN A 3 21.92 -35.26 -9.59
CA GLN A 3 22.13 -34.23 -8.57
C GLN A 3 21.06 -33.15 -8.70
N ALA A 4 20.50 -32.83 -7.54
CA ALA A 4 19.29 -32.07 -7.32
C ALA A 4 19.38 -30.63 -7.81
N LYS A 5 18.31 -30.21 -8.50
CA LYS A 5 17.94 -28.81 -8.72
C LYS A 5 17.56 -28.17 -7.39
N ASN A 6 18.37 -27.25 -6.88
CA ASN A 6 17.98 -26.37 -5.78
C ASN A 6 16.97 -25.34 -6.29
N GLY A 7 15.71 -25.54 -5.92
CA GLY A 7 14.59 -24.66 -6.24
C GLY A 7 14.64 -23.35 -5.46
N THR A 8 14.50 -22.26 -6.20
CA THR A 8 14.31 -20.89 -5.70
C THR A 8 13.04 -20.80 -4.85
N ARG A 9 13.19 -20.33 -3.60
CA ARG A 9 12.11 -20.12 -2.62
C ARG A 9 11.01 -19.20 -3.18
N LYS A 10 9.84 -19.77 -3.50
CA LYS A 10 8.57 -19.05 -3.65
C LYS A 10 7.86 -19.01 -2.30
N GLY A 11 7.92 -17.89 -1.57
CA GLY A 11 7.35 -17.87 -0.22
C GLY A 11 7.01 -16.52 0.39
N GLY A 12 6.86 -15.45 -0.39
CA GLY A 12 6.60 -14.11 0.15
C GLY A 12 5.35 -13.45 -0.43
N ARG A 13 4.16 -14.04 -0.26
CA ARG A 13 2.91 -13.40 -0.71
C ARG A 13 1.74 -13.76 0.23
N LYS A 14 1.10 -12.71 0.77
CA LYS A 14 -0.24 -12.65 1.43
C LYS A 14 -0.22 -12.54 2.97
N ALA A 15 -0.03 -11.32 3.47
CA ALA A 15 -0.05 -11.02 4.91
C ALA A 15 -1.19 -10.09 5.39
N LEU A 16 -1.97 -9.48 4.51
CA LEU A 16 -2.83 -8.34 4.90
C LEU A 16 -4.25 -8.66 5.41
N TRP A 17 -4.56 -9.91 5.80
CA TRP A 17 -5.96 -10.34 6.01
C TRP A 17 -6.26 -10.98 7.38
N ALA A 18 -5.34 -10.87 8.34
CA ALA A 18 -5.43 -11.57 9.61
C ALA A 18 -6.73 -11.29 10.40
N ALA A 19 -7.09 -10.02 10.61
CA ALA A 19 -8.29 -9.64 11.37
C ALA A 19 -9.60 -10.16 10.74
N VAL A 20 -9.75 -10.01 9.43
CA VAL A 20 -10.95 -10.45 8.71
C VAL A 20 -10.99 -11.98 8.58
N ALA A 21 -9.83 -12.63 8.42
CA ALA A 21 -9.72 -14.08 8.39
C ALA A 21 -10.19 -14.73 9.69
N ILE A 22 -10.14 -13.99 10.81
CA ILE A 22 -10.62 -14.42 12.11
C ILE A 22 -12.15 -14.31 12.22
N ILE A 23 -12.76 -13.21 11.76
CA ILE A 23 -14.23 -13.14 11.64
C ILE A 23 -14.73 -14.27 10.73
N ALA A 24 -13.94 -14.63 9.72
CA ALA A 24 -14.32 -15.67 8.81
C ALA A 24 -14.29 -17.08 9.39
N ILE A 25 -13.40 -17.30 10.35
CA ILE A 25 -13.37 -18.51 11.17
C ILE A 25 -14.65 -18.61 12.00
N ALA A 26 -15.13 -17.50 12.55
CA ALA A 26 -16.34 -17.48 13.39
C ALA A 26 -17.63 -17.76 12.62
N ALA A 27 -17.78 -17.25 11.40
CA ALA A 27 -18.99 -17.50 10.62
C ALA A 27 -19.15 -18.96 10.15
N ALA A 28 -18.07 -19.74 10.12
CA ALA A 28 -18.14 -21.19 9.88
C ALA A 28 -18.72 -21.98 11.07
N GLY A 29 -18.82 -21.38 12.27
CA GLY A 29 -19.31 -22.00 13.49
C GLY A 29 -20.74 -21.61 13.91
N LEU A 30 -21.45 -20.80 13.11
CA LEU A 30 -22.80 -20.27 13.44
C LEU A 30 -23.94 -21.32 13.40
N THR A 31 -23.64 -22.61 13.30
CA THR A 31 -24.65 -23.68 13.25
C THR A 31 -24.99 -24.27 14.63
N GLY A 32 -24.60 -23.65 15.74
CA GLY A 32 -24.96 -24.12 17.09
C GLY A 32 -24.80 -23.09 18.21
N TYR A 33 -25.36 -23.42 19.38
CA TYR A 33 -25.31 -22.67 20.66
C TYR A 33 -23.92 -22.06 20.96
N LYS A 34 -23.87 -20.91 21.68
CA LYS A 34 -22.66 -20.12 22.08
C LYS A 34 -21.39 -20.95 22.29
N PHE A 35 -21.48 -22.03 23.07
CA PHE A 35 -20.35 -22.91 23.43
C PHE A 35 -19.73 -23.66 22.23
N THR A 36 -20.52 -23.95 21.20
CA THR A 36 -20.05 -24.61 19.96
C THR A 36 -19.38 -23.61 19.01
N LEU A 37 -19.81 -22.34 19.03
CA LEU A 37 -19.23 -21.27 18.21
C LEU A 37 -17.82 -20.92 18.70
N GLU A 38 -17.64 -20.70 20.01
CA GLU A 38 -16.34 -20.43 20.63
C GLU A 38 -15.34 -21.56 20.36
N LYS A 39 -15.73 -22.81 20.59
CA LYS A 39 -14.88 -23.99 20.29
C LYS A 39 -14.53 -24.10 18.81
N THR A 40 -15.48 -23.80 17.92
CA THR A 40 -15.22 -23.83 16.47
C THR A 40 -14.22 -22.75 16.08
N ILE A 41 -14.34 -21.55 16.64
CA ILE A 41 -13.40 -20.44 16.41
C ILE A 41 -12.01 -20.84 16.88
N THR A 42 -11.88 -21.33 18.11
CA THR A 42 -10.59 -21.77 18.66
C THR A 42 -9.98 -22.88 17.81
N SER A 43 -10.73 -23.92 17.45
CA SER A 43 -10.23 -25.03 16.63
C SER A 43 -9.76 -24.59 15.25
N GLN A 44 -10.49 -23.69 14.60
CA GLN A 44 -10.12 -23.16 13.29
C GLN A 44 -8.92 -22.20 13.36
N LEU A 45 -8.79 -21.45 14.45
CA LEU A 45 -7.64 -20.61 14.74
C LEU A 45 -6.39 -21.49 14.91
N GLU A 46 -6.48 -22.55 15.72
CA GLU A 46 -5.42 -23.54 15.95
C GLU A 46 -5.04 -24.29 14.67
N LYS A 47 -6.01 -24.70 13.85
CA LYS A 47 -5.76 -25.33 12.53
C LYS A 47 -4.92 -24.46 11.60
N ARG A 48 -4.93 -23.15 11.80
CA ARG A 48 -4.13 -22.17 11.05
C ARG A 48 -2.85 -21.79 11.77
N GLY A 49 -2.51 -22.45 12.87
CA GLY A 49 -1.35 -22.17 13.71
C GLY A 49 -1.52 -20.92 14.59
N GLY A 50 -2.72 -20.34 14.62
CA GLY A 50 -3.05 -19.16 15.42
C GLY A 50 -3.38 -19.49 16.87
N LYS A 51 -3.37 -18.45 17.72
CA LYS A 51 -3.77 -18.52 19.13
C LYS A 51 -4.51 -17.24 19.52
N ALA A 52 -5.40 -17.33 20.50
CA ALA A 52 -6.04 -16.19 21.16
C ALA A 52 -6.05 -16.44 22.67
N SER A 53 -5.93 -15.39 23.47
CA SER A 53 -6.00 -15.51 24.94
C SER A 53 -7.43 -15.80 25.40
N SER A 54 -8.41 -15.18 24.75
CA SER A 54 -9.83 -15.43 24.99
C SER A 54 -10.64 -15.40 23.71
N VAL A 55 -11.67 -16.25 23.66
CA VAL A 55 -12.69 -16.29 22.61
C VAL A 55 -14.05 -16.33 23.30
N ASP A 56 -14.84 -15.27 23.16
CA ASP A 56 -16.22 -15.19 23.67
C ASP A 56 -17.18 -14.81 22.54
N ALA A 57 -18.40 -15.33 22.59
CA ALA A 57 -19.49 -14.88 21.75
C ALA A 57 -20.69 -14.41 22.58
N ASP A 58 -21.27 -13.26 22.22
CA ASP A 58 -22.50 -12.79 22.86
C ASP A 58 -23.75 -13.48 22.26
N PHE A 59 -24.90 -13.28 22.92
CA PHE A 59 -26.18 -13.86 22.47
C PHE A 59 -26.64 -13.32 21.10
N LEU A 60 -26.13 -12.16 20.68
CA LEU A 60 -26.42 -11.53 19.39
C LEU A 60 -25.42 -11.95 18.30
N GLY A 61 -24.57 -12.94 18.58
CA GLY A 61 -23.58 -13.47 17.64
C GLY A 61 -22.40 -12.54 17.38
N ARG A 62 -22.16 -11.54 18.26
CA ARG A 62 -20.90 -10.80 18.25
C ARG A 62 -19.81 -11.66 18.84
N ILE A 63 -18.67 -11.65 18.18
CA ILE A 63 -17.48 -12.41 18.54
C ILE A 63 -16.46 -11.44 19.11
N HIS A 64 -15.96 -11.77 20.30
CA HIS A 64 -14.96 -11.03 21.04
C HIS A 64 -13.71 -11.87 21.18
N LEU A 65 -12.60 -11.38 20.67
CA LEU A 65 -11.31 -12.07 20.70
C LEU A 65 -10.26 -11.14 21.29
N ARG A 66 -9.38 -11.71 22.10
CA ARG A 66 -8.29 -10.98 22.75
C ARG A 66 -6.96 -11.65 22.46
N ASP A 67 -5.92 -10.82 22.34
CA ASP A 67 -4.52 -11.20 22.11
C ASP A 67 -4.36 -12.26 21.01
N VAL A 68 -4.94 -11.99 19.84
CA VAL A 68 -4.90 -12.92 18.73
C VAL A 68 -3.52 -12.85 18.08
N THR A 69 -2.87 -13.99 17.90
CA THR A 69 -1.64 -14.14 17.13
C THR A 69 -1.89 -15.11 15.98
N LEU A 70 -1.56 -14.68 14.76
CA LEU A 70 -1.72 -15.47 13.54
C LEU A 70 -0.39 -15.58 12.81
N PRO A 71 0.11 -16.81 12.54
CA PRO A 71 1.29 -16.98 11.72
C PRO A 71 0.97 -16.71 10.25
N LEU A 72 1.90 -16.04 9.59
CA LEU A 72 1.91 -15.79 8.16
C LEU A 72 2.78 -16.83 7.44
N LYS A 73 2.55 -16.98 6.13
CA LYS A 73 3.25 -18.00 5.34
C LYS A 73 4.75 -17.78 5.19
N ASP A 74 5.21 -16.55 5.41
CA ASP A 74 6.63 -16.17 5.40
C ASP A 74 7.32 -16.39 6.75
N GLY A 75 6.60 -16.90 7.76
CA GLY A 75 7.11 -17.18 9.11
C GLY A 75 6.95 -16.01 10.09
N SER A 76 6.50 -14.84 9.62
CA SER A 76 6.14 -13.73 10.50
C SER A 76 4.80 -13.96 11.21
N ASN A 77 4.48 -13.11 12.19
CA ASN A 77 3.20 -13.16 12.89
C ASN A 77 2.47 -11.82 12.77
N VAL A 78 1.15 -11.87 12.63
CA VAL A 78 0.27 -10.75 12.94
C VAL A 78 -0.23 -10.89 14.36
N ARG A 79 -0.12 -9.83 15.15
CA ARG A 79 -0.68 -9.72 16.49
C ARG A 79 -1.83 -8.72 16.45
N ILE A 80 -2.91 -9.04 17.17
CA ILE A 80 -4.10 -8.19 17.25
C ILE A 80 -4.56 -8.21 18.71
N ALA A 81 -4.52 -7.05 19.37
CA ALA A 81 -4.90 -6.93 20.78
C ALA A 81 -6.39 -7.28 21.00
N SER A 82 -7.27 -6.80 20.13
CA SER A 82 -8.67 -7.22 20.15
C SER A 82 -9.32 -7.27 18.78
N VAL A 83 -10.27 -8.19 18.63
CA VAL A 83 -11.20 -8.23 17.50
C VAL A 83 -12.61 -8.37 18.05
N ASP A 84 -13.45 -7.39 17.74
CA ASP A 84 -14.87 -7.36 18.07
C ASP A 84 -15.64 -7.34 16.75
N GLY A 85 -16.24 -8.46 16.40
CA GLY A 85 -16.80 -8.68 15.07
C GLY A 85 -18.24 -9.19 15.12
N ARG A 86 -19.03 -8.85 14.10
CA ARG A 86 -20.33 -9.48 13.89
C ARG A 86 -20.47 -9.87 12.41
N PRO A 87 -20.77 -11.14 12.11
CA PRO A 87 -21.12 -11.54 10.76
C PRO A 87 -22.47 -10.94 10.35
N LYS A 88 -22.70 -10.83 9.05
CA LYS A 88 -23.99 -10.42 8.52
C LYS A 88 -25.03 -11.51 8.81
N PHE A 89 -26.13 -11.16 9.47
CA PHE A 89 -27.19 -12.11 9.83
C PHE A 89 -28.57 -11.44 9.78
N LEU A 90 -29.49 -12.00 9.00
CA LEU A 90 -30.82 -11.43 8.75
C LEU A 90 -30.74 -9.94 8.32
N PHE A 91 -31.32 -9.05 9.12
CA PHE A 91 -31.33 -7.60 8.91
C PHE A 91 -30.10 -6.89 9.52
N LEU A 92 -29.25 -7.61 10.27
CA LEU A 92 -28.05 -7.04 10.88
C LEU A 92 -26.92 -7.02 9.87
N THR A 93 -26.29 -5.85 9.75
CA THR A 93 -25.12 -5.66 8.91
C THR A 93 -23.86 -6.20 9.59
N GLY A 94 -22.91 -6.66 8.77
CA GLY A 94 -21.62 -7.14 9.24
C GLY A 94 -20.75 -5.98 9.71
N MET A 95 -20.01 -6.17 10.79
CA MET A 95 -19.07 -5.18 11.31
C MET A 95 -17.82 -5.84 11.87
N LEU A 96 -16.71 -5.12 11.88
CA LEU A 96 -15.45 -5.51 12.50
C LEU A 96 -14.80 -4.30 13.13
N ASN A 97 -14.51 -4.37 14.42
CA ASN A 97 -13.59 -3.46 15.08
C ASN A 97 -12.38 -4.27 15.52
N ALA A 98 -11.19 -3.81 15.19
CA ALA A 98 -9.97 -4.42 15.67
C ALA A 98 -9.04 -3.34 16.23
N SER A 99 -8.30 -3.70 17.26
CA SER A 99 -7.36 -2.81 17.94
C SER A 99 -6.00 -3.46 18.10
N GLY A 100 -4.95 -2.62 18.14
CA GLY A 100 -3.56 -3.03 18.34
C GLY A 100 -3.13 -4.08 17.33
N ILE A 101 -3.28 -3.79 16.03
CA ILE A 101 -2.80 -4.66 14.96
C ILE A 101 -1.34 -4.34 14.71
N ASP A 102 -0.47 -5.33 14.92
CA ASP A 102 0.96 -5.22 14.68
C ASP A 102 1.45 -6.38 13.83
N THR A 103 2.26 -6.10 12.81
CA THR A 103 2.88 -7.13 11.98
C THR A 103 4.24 -6.68 11.49
N GLU A 104 5.16 -7.63 11.38
CA GLU A 104 6.48 -7.43 10.77
C GLU A 104 6.59 -8.31 9.54
N ILE A 105 6.72 -7.73 8.35
CA ILE A 105 6.76 -8.46 7.08
C ILE A 105 8.00 -8.01 6.30
N GLY A 106 8.98 -8.88 6.18
CA GLY A 106 10.27 -8.51 5.56
C GLY A 106 10.95 -7.39 6.33
N ASN A 107 11.17 -6.25 5.68
CA ASN A 107 11.75 -5.04 6.27
C ASN A 107 10.71 -4.00 6.70
N TYR A 108 9.43 -4.36 6.74
CA TYR A 108 8.33 -3.47 7.13
C TYR A 108 7.77 -3.87 8.49
N LYS A 109 7.59 -2.90 9.38
CA LYS A 109 6.75 -3.01 10.58
C LYS A 109 5.50 -2.16 10.37
N ILE A 110 4.34 -2.74 10.53
CA ILE A 110 3.06 -2.06 10.34
C ILE A 110 2.29 -2.13 11.65
N SER A 111 1.86 -0.97 12.14
CA SER A 111 1.07 -0.82 13.35
C SER A 111 -0.21 -0.03 13.05
N ILE A 112 -1.36 -0.57 13.44
CA ILE A 112 -2.68 0.05 13.27
C ILE A 112 -3.37 0.01 14.64
N PRO A 113 -3.44 1.13 15.37
CA PRO A 113 -4.01 1.17 16.72
C PRO A 113 -5.49 0.79 16.75
N SER A 114 -6.26 1.23 15.74
CA SER A 114 -7.66 0.89 15.59
C SER A 114 -8.09 0.89 14.14
N VAL A 115 -8.87 -0.12 13.76
CA VAL A 115 -9.58 -0.19 12.49
C VAL A 115 -11.04 -0.56 12.74
N ALA A 116 -11.94 0.09 12.02
CA ALA A 116 -13.37 -0.22 12.04
C ALA A 116 -13.87 -0.45 10.61
N ILE A 117 -14.70 -1.47 10.43
CA ILE A 117 -15.35 -1.83 9.17
C ILE A 117 -16.85 -1.88 9.42
N GLU A 118 -17.59 -1.10 8.65
CA GLU A 118 -19.03 -0.94 8.73
C GLU A 118 -19.73 -1.53 7.50
N ASP A 119 -20.88 -2.16 7.74
CA ASP A 119 -21.73 -2.80 6.75
C ASP A 119 -20.99 -3.73 5.78
N ALA A 120 -20.08 -4.53 6.31
CA ALA A 120 -19.33 -5.52 5.54
C ALA A 120 -20.22 -6.68 5.08
N ASN A 121 -19.92 -7.24 3.91
CA ASN A 121 -20.55 -8.45 3.37
C ASN A 121 -20.07 -9.75 4.05
N PHE A 122 -19.86 -9.71 5.37
CA PHE A 122 -19.39 -10.81 6.20
C PHE A 122 -20.47 -11.87 6.46
N ASP A 123 -21.13 -12.35 5.41
CA ASP A 123 -21.97 -13.54 5.50
C ASP A 123 -21.13 -14.83 5.54
N SER A 124 -21.73 -15.92 5.99
CA SER A 124 -21.01 -17.17 6.23
C SER A 124 -20.42 -17.78 4.96
N ALA A 125 -21.07 -17.61 3.81
CA ALA A 125 -20.57 -18.08 2.52
C ALA A 125 -19.34 -17.27 2.09
N MET A 126 -19.43 -15.94 2.09
CA MET A 126 -18.32 -15.04 1.77
C MET A 126 -17.11 -15.32 2.65
N LEU A 127 -17.34 -15.45 3.95
CA LEU A 127 -16.27 -15.68 4.92
C LEU A 127 -15.60 -17.04 4.73
N LYS A 128 -16.40 -18.11 4.59
CA LYS A 128 -15.88 -19.45 4.32
C LYS A 128 -15.14 -19.52 2.99
N ASP A 129 -15.68 -18.92 1.94
CA ASP A 129 -15.07 -18.97 0.62
C ASP A 129 -13.80 -18.15 0.59
N THR A 130 -13.85 -16.91 1.09
CA THR A 130 -12.74 -15.95 1.02
C THR A 130 -11.59 -16.32 1.95
N PHE A 131 -11.86 -16.92 3.11
CA PHE A 131 -10.84 -17.17 4.12
C PHE A 131 -10.70 -18.64 4.53
N GLY A 132 -11.70 -19.48 4.30
CA GLY A 132 -11.63 -20.93 4.52
C GLY A 132 -10.90 -21.68 3.39
N ASN A 133 -10.90 -21.16 2.16
CA ASN A 133 -10.15 -21.75 1.06
C ASN A 133 -8.73 -21.17 0.96
N SER A 134 -7.71 -22.03 1.06
CA SER A 134 -6.29 -21.64 0.97
C SER A 134 -5.82 -21.36 -0.47
N GLY A 135 -6.62 -21.74 -1.48
CA GLY A 135 -6.29 -21.64 -2.91
C GLY A 135 -6.41 -20.24 -3.50
N LEU A 136 -7.22 -19.35 -2.92
CA LEU A 136 -7.47 -18.04 -3.53
C LEU A 136 -6.24 -17.15 -3.60
N THR A 137 -6.06 -16.49 -4.73
CA THR A 137 -5.09 -15.42 -4.96
C THR A 137 -5.43 -14.18 -4.11
N LEU A 138 -4.48 -13.23 -4.01
CA LEU A 138 -4.75 -11.98 -3.29
C LEU A 138 -5.84 -11.16 -4.01
N PRO A 139 -5.79 -10.98 -5.35
CA PRO A 139 -6.85 -10.29 -6.09
C PRO A 139 -8.23 -10.92 -5.91
N GLU A 140 -8.33 -12.24 -5.91
CA GLU A 140 -9.61 -12.94 -5.69
C GLU A 140 -10.21 -12.67 -4.30
N ARG A 141 -9.36 -12.52 -3.27
CA ARG A 141 -9.81 -12.17 -1.92
C ARG A 141 -10.28 -10.72 -1.85
N VAL A 142 -9.51 -9.80 -2.42
CA VAL A 142 -9.88 -8.38 -2.51
C VAL A 142 -11.20 -8.23 -3.27
N GLY A 143 -11.36 -8.94 -4.38
CA GLY A 143 -12.55 -8.88 -5.24
C GLY A 143 -13.83 -9.44 -4.62
N ARG A 144 -13.76 -10.06 -3.44
CA ARG A 144 -14.93 -10.56 -2.69
C ARG A 144 -15.32 -9.65 -1.54
N PHE A 145 -14.48 -8.68 -1.20
CA PHE A 145 -14.71 -7.80 -0.08
C PHE A 145 -15.59 -6.61 -0.48
N SER A 146 -16.69 -6.43 0.24
CA SER A 146 -17.55 -5.25 0.15
C SER A 146 -17.89 -4.74 1.53
N ALA A 147 -17.92 -3.43 1.70
CA ALA A 147 -18.27 -2.75 2.94
C ALA A 147 -18.72 -1.32 2.63
N LYS A 148 -19.56 -0.74 3.49
CA LYS A 148 -19.92 0.68 3.34
C LYS A 148 -18.77 1.58 3.72
N ARG A 149 -18.04 1.23 4.78
CA ARG A 149 -16.93 2.05 5.27
C ARG A 149 -15.85 1.21 5.93
N LEU A 150 -14.61 1.59 5.71
CA LEU A 150 -13.45 1.16 6.49
C LEU A 150 -12.75 2.41 7.00
N THR A 151 -12.45 2.48 8.28
CA THR A 151 -11.71 3.59 8.89
C THR A 151 -10.55 3.09 9.71
N ALA A 152 -9.45 3.85 9.74
CA ALA A 152 -8.35 3.66 10.65
C ALA A 152 -7.90 5.02 11.17
N GLN A 153 -7.77 5.16 12.48
CA GLN A 153 -7.33 6.42 13.09
C GLN A 153 -5.88 6.73 12.70
N GLU A 154 -5.03 5.72 12.72
CA GLU A 154 -3.63 5.84 12.40
C GLU A 154 -3.13 4.54 11.75
N ILE A 155 -2.28 4.66 10.74
CA ILE A 155 -1.54 3.55 10.15
C ILE A 155 -0.07 3.97 10.13
N LYS A 156 0.74 3.35 10.99
CA LYS A 156 2.18 3.55 11.04
C LYS A 156 2.87 2.45 10.26
N VAL A 157 3.74 2.84 9.34
CA VAL A 157 4.60 1.96 8.56
C VAL A 157 6.05 2.37 8.82
N VAL A 158 6.84 1.46 9.36
CA VAL A 158 8.28 1.60 9.52
C VAL A 158 8.95 0.68 8.53
N GLN A 159 9.69 1.22 7.58
CA GLN A 159 10.49 0.46 6.64
C GLN A 159 11.96 0.60 6.98
N THR A 160 12.69 -0.50 7.11
CA THR A 160 14.16 -0.45 7.23
C THR A 160 14.80 -0.55 5.85
N VAL A 161 15.58 0.47 5.46
CA VAL A 161 16.36 0.51 4.21
C VAL A 161 17.80 0.87 4.56
N ALA A 162 18.78 0.07 4.10
CA ALA A 162 20.21 0.28 4.41
C ALA A 162 20.48 0.53 5.92
N ASN A 163 19.84 -0.26 6.80
CA ASN A 163 19.87 -0.12 8.27
C ASN A 163 19.27 1.16 8.86
N ASN A 164 18.66 2.02 8.05
CA ASN A 164 17.96 3.22 8.50
C ASN A 164 16.44 3.00 8.52
N GLU A 165 15.76 3.53 9.53
CA GLU A 165 14.30 3.51 9.59
C GLU A 165 13.70 4.67 8.80
N GLN A 166 12.75 4.33 7.93
CA GLN A 166 11.87 5.25 7.23
C GLN A 166 10.47 5.11 7.82
N ASN A 167 9.99 6.17 8.44
CA ASN A 167 8.70 6.19 9.12
C ASN A 167 7.67 6.91 8.25
N ILE A 168 6.50 6.31 8.08
CA ILE A 168 5.33 6.93 7.46
C ILE A 168 4.13 6.72 8.39
N VAL A 169 3.40 7.79 8.69
CA VAL A 169 2.20 7.74 9.54
C VAL A 169 1.05 8.37 8.79
N TYR A 170 0.08 7.55 8.39
CA TYR A 170 -1.19 8.04 7.86
C TYR A 170 -2.18 8.24 9.02
N LYS A 171 -2.89 9.35 9.03
CA LYS A 171 -3.90 9.67 10.05
C LYS A 171 -5.28 9.86 9.43
N ASP A 172 -6.31 9.49 10.17
CA ASP A 172 -7.71 9.63 9.81
C ASP A 172 -8.02 9.06 8.41
N VAL A 173 -7.63 7.81 8.20
CA VAL A 173 -7.80 7.10 6.93
C VAL A 173 -9.23 6.58 6.84
N ALA A 174 -9.90 6.82 5.72
CA ALA A 174 -11.19 6.22 5.44
C ALA A 174 -11.32 5.76 3.98
N LEU A 175 -11.95 4.61 3.78
CA LEU A 175 -12.41 4.09 2.50
C LEU A 175 -13.93 3.96 2.58
N GLU A 176 -14.64 4.47 1.57
CA GLU A 176 -16.09 4.50 1.52
C GLU A 176 -16.61 3.81 0.26
N ASP A 177 -17.79 3.20 0.41
CA ASP A 177 -18.54 2.50 -0.63
C ASP A 177 -17.65 1.46 -1.36
N ILE A 178 -17.15 0.50 -0.60
CA ILE A 178 -16.32 -0.60 -1.09
C ILE A 178 -17.23 -1.67 -1.71
N ASN A 179 -17.10 -1.88 -3.02
CA ASN A 179 -17.86 -2.89 -3.74
C ASN A 179 -16.93 -3.82 -4.50
N LEU A 180 -16.86 -5.09 -4.09
CA LEU A 180 -16.05 -6.13 -4.71
C LEU A 180 -14.58 -5.68 -4.90
N GLY A 181 -14.02 -5.10 -3.84
CA GLY A 181 -12.65 -4.60 -3.81
C GLY A 181 -12.41 -3.26 -4.51
N LYS A 182 -13.45 -2.63 -5.08
CA LYS A 182 -13.37 -1.28 -5.65
C LYS A 182 -13.86 -0.27 -4.64
N VAL A 183 -13.09 0.80 -4.42
CA VAL A 183 -13.40 1.84 -3.44
C VAL A 183 -13.88 3.07 -4.17
N ALA A 184 -15.09 3.56 -3.89
CA ALA A 184 -15.61 4.74 -4.56
C ALA A 184 -14.93 6.04 -4.07
N ARG A 185 -14.64 6.12 -2.77
CA ARG A 185 -14.01 7.30 -2.14
C ARG A 185 -13.00 6.90 -1.09
N TYR A 186 -11.88 7.61 -1.04
CA TYR A 186 -10.87 7.43 0.00
C TYR A 186 -10.37 8.77 0.49
N THR A 187 -9.98 8.81 1.77
CA THR A 187 -9.44 10.01 2.42
C THR A 187 -8.34 9.65 3.39
N ALA A 188 -7.45 10.61 3.64
CA ALA A 188 -6.53 10.64 4.77
C ALA A 188 -6.46 12.07 5.30
N GLY A 189 -6.62 12.26 6.61
CA GLY A 189 -6.58 13.59 7.23
C GLY A 189 -5.20 14.23 7.15
N SER A 190 -4.15 13.44 7.34
CA SER A 190 -2.76 13.85 7.12
C SER A 190 -1.84 12.65 6.94
N THR A 191 -0.67 12.86 6.34
CA THR A 191 0.44 11.91 6.32
C THR A 191 1.70 12.58 6.84
N ASP A 192 2.32 12.01 7.87
CA ASP A 192 3.66 12.40 8.29
C ASP A 192 4.68 11.41 7.73
N PHE A 193 5.85 11.90 7.33
CA PHE A 193 6.96 11.02 6.95
C PHE A 193 8.29 11.54 7.47
N ASP A 194 9.16 10.60 7.82
CA ASP A 194 10.51 10.85 8.31
C ASP A 194 11.43 9.82 7.65
N PHE A 195 12.20 10.28 6.68
CA PHE A 195 13.10 9.48 5.86
C PHE A 195 14.54 9.88 6.10
N THR A 196 15.37 8.86 6.29
CA THR A 196 16.81 8.99 6.20
C THR A 196 17.21 8.65 4.77
N VAL A 197 17.92 9.56 4.11
CA VAL A 197 18.40 9.41 2.74
C VAL A 197 19.91 9.60 2.70
N GLU A 198 20.61 8.77 1.92
CA GLU A 198 22.00 9.04 1.58
C GLU A 198 22.04 10.00 0.41
N VAL A 199 22.64 11.17 0.59
CA VAL A 199 22.88 12.15 -0.45
C VAL A 199 24.38 12.40 -0.58
N PRO A 200 24.90 12.58 -1.81
CA PRO A 200 26.28 13.00 -1.98
C PRO A 200 26.48 14.39 -1.35
N ASP A 201 27.50 14.54 -0.53
CA ASP A 201 27.90 15.82 0.05
C ASP A 201 28.68 16.68 -0.95
N GLU A 202 29.17 17.84 -0.50
CA GLU A 202 29.92 18.79 -1.35
C GLU A 202 31.23 18.19 -1.90
N ASP A 203 31.78 17.16 -1.25
CA ASP A 203 32.99 16.45 -1.64
C ASP A 203 32.68 15.17 -2.47
N GLY A 204 31.39 14.87 -2.68
CA GLY A 204 30.91 13.68 -3.40
C GLY A 204 30.87 12.41 -2.55
N GLU A 205 31.15 12.50 -1.26
CA GLU A 205 31.05 11.40 -0.30
C GLU A 205 29.59 11.22 0.13
N LYS A 206 29.21 10.00 0.52
CA LYS A 206 27.84 9.72 0.96
C LYS A 206 27.61 10.31 2.36
N ALA A 207 26.78 11.34 2.45
CA ALA A 207 26.30 11.87 3.71
C ALA A 207 24.85 11.45 3.99
N THR A 208 24.57 11.15 5.25
CA THR A 208 23.21 10.90 5.72
C THR A 208 22.48 12.22 5.91
N ASP A 209 21.40 12.46 5.16
CA ASP A 209 20.48 13.58 5.36
C ASP A 209 19.11 13.09 5.85
N LYS A 210 18.44 13.96 6.58
CA LYS A 210 17.12 13.69 7.15
C LYS A 210 16.07 14.51 6.42
N MET A 211 15.17 13.82 5.71
CA MET A 211 14.01 14.42 5.08
C MET A 211 12.77 14.14 5.92
N THR A 212 12.18 15.19 6.48
CA THR A 212 10.89 15.10 7.20
C THR A 212 9.83 15.83 6.42
N GLY A 213 8.58 15.41 6.52
CA GLY A 213 7.51 16.12 5.85
C GLY A 213 6.12 15.74 6.31
N THR A 214 5.18 16.55 5.87
CA THR A 214 3.76 16.41 6.15
C THR A 214 2.98 16.62 4.86
N ILE A 215 1.96 15.80 4.66
CA ILE A 215 0.91 16.01 3.66
C ILE A 215 -0.35 16.25 4.47
N GLY A 216 -1.08 17.34 4.20
CA GLY A 216 -2.38 17.60 4.81
C GLY A 216 -3.46 16.67 4.26
N ALA A 217 -4.71 17.15 4.29
CA ALA A 217 -5.84 16.36 3.83
C ALA A 217 -5.66 15.89 2.39
N ALA A 218 -5.83 14.58 2.19
CA ALA A 218 -5.84 13.93 0.89
C ALA A 218 -7.19 13.25 0.67
N GLU A 219 -7.71 13.36 -0.54
CA GLU A 219 -8.97 12.73 -0.96
C GLU A 219 -8.87 12.24 -2.39
N GLY A 220 -9.59 11.17 -2.71
CA GLY A 220 -9.73 10.73 -4.08
C GLY A 220 -10.85 9.73 -4.28
N LYS A 221 -10.98 9.29 -5.53
CA LYS A 221 -12.08 8.44 -5.98
C LYS A 221 -11.61 7.22 -6.76
N ASP A 222 -12.50 6.23 -6.83
CA ASP A 222 -12.45 5.12 -7.77
C ASP A 222 -11.11 4.35 -7.76
N ILE A 223 -10.73 3.80 -6.60
CA ILE A 223 -9.60 2.87 -6.51
C ILE A 223 -10.07 1.48 -6.95
N ASP A 224 -9.39 0.87 -7.92
CA ASP A 224 -9.55 -0.55 -8.24
C ASP A 224 -8.56 -1.39 -7.41
N GLY A 225 -8.99 -1.78 -6.20
CA GLY A 225 -8.17 -2.58 -5.29
C GLY A 225 -7.82 -3.97 -5.84
N VAL A 226 -8.69 -4.54 -6.69
CA VAL A 226 -8.42 -5.83 -7.35
C VAL A 226 -7.28 -5.68 -8.33
N PHE A 227 -7.34 -4.65 -9.19
CA PHE A 227 -6.28 -4.38 -10.15
C PHE A 227 -4.96 -4.01 -9.46
N LEU A 228 -5.00 -3.21 -8.39
CA LEU A 228 -3.83 -2.95 -7.54
C LEU A 228 -3.21 -4.25 -7.00
N ALA A 229 -4.03 -5.14 -6.43
CA ALA A 229 -3.52 -6.42 -5.93
C ALA A 229 -2.85 -7.25 -7.03
N ARG A 230 -3.37 -7.19 -8.27
CA ARG A 230 -2.75 -7.86 -9.44
C ARG A 230 -1.40 -7.23 -9.76
N LEU A 231 -1.29 -5.90 -9.85
CA LEU A 231 -0.02 -5.20 -10.15
C LEU A 231 1.14 -5.64 -9.24
N TYR A 232 0.85 -5.90 -7.97
CA TYR A 232 1.86 -6.34 -7.00
C TYR A 232 2.17 -7.85 -7.07
N THR A 233 1.22 -8.70 -7.50
CA THR A 233 1.31 -10.15 -7.29
C THR A 233 1.27 -11.00 -8.56
N GLU A 234 0.86 -10.44 -9.69
CA GLU A 234 0.65 -11.14 -10.95
C GLU A 234 1.46 -10.50 -12.08
N LYS A 235 1.83 -11.34 -13.05
CA LYS A 235 2.39 -10.90 -14.32
C LYS A 235 1.25 -10.71 -15.33
N ALA A 236 1.47 -9.88 -16.35
CA ALA A 236 0.54 -9.71 -17.45
C ALA A 236 0.16 -11.06 -18.10
N GLY A 237 -1.15 -11.29 -18.26
CA GLY A 237 -1.69 -12.38 -19.07
C GLY A 237 -1.87 -11.98 -20.54
N PRO A 238 -2.23 -12.93 -21.42
CA PRO A 238 -2.47 -12.67 -22.84
C PRO A 238 -3.51 -11.57 -23.12
N ASP A 239 -4.47 -11.41 -22.21
CA ASP A 239 -5.58 -10.44 -22.33
C ASP A 239 -5.28 -9.08 -21.69
N ASP A 240 -4.17 -8.93 -20.96
CA ASP A 240 -3.80 -7.68 -20.28
C ASP A 240 -3.03 -6.72 -21.21
N LYS A 241 -3.61 -6.41 -22.37
CA LYS A 241 -2.98 -5.56 -23.40
C LYS A 241 -3.20 -4.06 -23.18
N GLU A 242 -4.29 -3.70 -22.53
CA GLU A 242 -4.71 -2.30 -22.36
C GLU A 242 -4.48 -1.79 -20.94
N ALA A 243 -4.27 -0.47 -20.84
CA ALA A 243 -4.17 0.20 -19.55
C ALA A 243 -5.56 0.34 -18.92
N LYS A 244 -5.70 -0.04 -17.65
CA LYS A 244 -6.95 0.06 -16.89
C LYS A 244 -6.82 1.14 -15.82
N PRO A 245 -7.89 1.92 -15.53
CA PRO A 245 -7.89 2.85 -14.41
C PRO A 245 -7.53 2.14 -13.11
N VAL A 246 -6.62 2.73 -12.34
CA VAL A 246 -6.18 2.22 -11.03
C VAL A 246 -6.64 3.16 -9.93
N TYR A 247 -6.46 4.46 -10.15
CA TYR A 247 -6.93 5.54 -9.30
C TYR A 247 -7.75 6.50 -10.16
N GLY A 248 -8.92 6.91 -9.69
CA GLY A 248 -9.65 8.05 -10.23
C GLY A 248 -9.03 9.39 -9.77
N PRO A 249 -9.76 10.51 -9.94
CA PRO A 249 -9.27 11.81 -9.52
C PRO A 249 -8.91 11.86 -8.04
N PHE A 250 -7.82 12.57 -7.71
CA PHE A 250 -7.37 12.75 -6.34
C PHE A 250 -6.74 14.13 -6.13
N SER A 251 -6.72 14.57 -4.88
CA SER A 251 -6.00 15.76 -4.44
C SER A 251 -5.36 15.54 -3.06
N ALA A 252 -4.27 16.24 -2.80
CA ALA A 252 -3.60 16.30 -1.52
C ALA A 252 -3.13 17.74 -1.27
N LYS A 253 -3.42 18.29 -0.10
CA LYS A 253 -3.18 19.70 0.22
C LYS A 253 -2.03 19.86 1.21
N ASN A 254 -1.46 21.06 1.27
CA ASN A 254 -0.50 21.48 2.28
C ASN A 254 0.67 20.49 2.43
N ILE A 255 1.36 20.22 1.33
CA ILE A 255 2.52 19.33 1.32
C ILE A 255 3.72 20.16 1.73
N VAL A 256 4.44 19.72 2.76
CA VAL A 256 5.67 20.36 3.25
C VAL A 256 6.73 19.30 3.42
N MET A 257 7.91 19.54 2.88
CA MET A 257 9.08 18.67 2.98
C MET A 257 10.25 19.51 3.44
N LYS A 258 11.00 19.02 4.42
CA LYS A 258 12.10 19.72 5.06
C LYS A 258 13.32 18.82 5.03
N THR A 259 14.40 19.33 4.46
CA THR A 259 15.75 18.79 4.65
C THR A 259 16.53 19.72 5.56
N LYS A 260 17.81 19.43 5.79
CA LYS A 260 18.70 20.32 6.54
C LYS A 260 18.74 21.74 5.96
N ASP A 261 18.80 21.85 4.63
CA ASP A 261 19.13 23.11 3.95
C ASP A 261 17.95 23.80 3.28
N VAL A 262 16.85 23.09 3.02
CA VAL A 262 15.71 23.62 2.28
C VAL A 262 14.38 23.05 2.75
N THR A 263 13.37 23.92 2.77
CA THR A 263 11.96 23.56 2.87
C THR A 263 11.29 23.71 1.50
N PHE A 264 10.69 22.63 1.03
CA PHE A 264 9.84 22.60 -0.15
C PHE A 264 8.39 22.51 0.30
N SER A 265 7.49 23.28 -0.32
CA SER A 265 6.07 23.10 -0.09
C SER A 265 5.23 23.26 -1.35
N TYR A 266 4.08 22.60 -1.37
CA TYR A 266 3.03 22.75 -2.37
C TYR A 266 1.70 23.01 -1.66
N ASP A 267 0.92 23.94 -2.18
CA ASP A 267 -0.42 24.22 -1.65
C ASP A 267 -1.36 23.04 -1.99
N GLU A 268 -1.24 22.47 -3.19
CA GLU A 268 -2.02 21.31 -3.63
C GLU A 268 -1.28 20.49 -4.69
N VAL A 269 -1.44 19.17 -4.62
CA VAL A 269 -1.16 18.23 -5.70
C VAL A 269 -2.45 17.54 -6.09
N ARG A 270 -2.79 17.54 -7.38
CA ARG A 270 -4.02 16.90 -7.87
C ARG A 270 -3.80 16.18 -9.19
N SER A 271 -4.72 15.28 -9.50
CA SER A 271 -4.71 14.47 -10.72
C SER A 271 -6.14 14.15 -11.13
N ASN A 272 -6.40 14.02 -12.43
CA ASN A 272 -7.65 13.44 -12.93
C ASN A 272 -7.67 11.90 -12.87
N GLY A 273 -6.61 11.30 -12.33
CA GLY A 273 -6.47 9.87 -12.10
C GLY A 273 -5.34 9.25 -12.92
N PHE A 274 -5.12 7.98 -12.69
CA PHE A 274 -4.03 7.22 -13.28
C PHE A 274 -4.49 5.83 -13.72
N SER A 275 -4.04 5.41 -14.90
CA SER A 275 -4.21 4.05 -15.41
C SER A 275 -2.88 3.34 -15.58
N ALA A 276 -2.90 2.03 -15.42
CA ALA A 276 -1.74 1.17 -15.64
C ALA A 276 -2.06 -0.06 -16.47
N ARG A 277 -1.04 -0.56 -17.18
CA ARG A 277 -1.00 -1.89 -17.76
C ARG A 277 -0.42 -2.86 -16.75
N MET A 278 -0.81 -4.13 -16.87
CA MET A 278 -0.17 -5.17 -16.07
C MET A 278 1.32 -5.27 -16.42
N PRO A 279 2.21 -5.37 -15.42
CA PRO A 279 3.63 -5.44 -15.67
C PRO A 279 4.03 -6.85 -16.14
N ALA A 280 5.12 -6.94 -16.91
CA ALA A 280 5.72 -8.22 -17.28
C ALA A 280 6.27 -8.97 -16.05
N VAL A 281 6.76 -8.21 -15.06
CA VAL A 281 7.26 -8.70 -13.77
C VAL A 281 6.45 -8.03 -12.65
N PRO A 282 5.88 -8.78 -11.68
CA PRO A 282 5.12 -8.17 -10.58
C PRO A 282 5.96 -7.17 -9.79
N PHE A 283 5.35 -6.07 -9.32
CA PHE A 283 6.10 -5.02 -8.60
C PHE A 283 6.83 -5.52 -7.36
N THR A 284 6.29 -6.51 -6.65
CA THR A 284 6.98 -7.12 -5.50
C THR A 284 8.29 -7.80 -5.89
N GLU A 285 8.32 -8.46 -7.05
CA GLU A 285 9.53 -9.12 -7.55
C GLU A 285 10.54 -8.06 -8.05
N SER A 286 10.07 -7.01 -8.71
CA SER A 286 10.93 -5.88 -9.11
C SER A 286 11.57 -5.20 -7.90
N LEU A 287 10.80 -4.94 -6.84
CA LEU A 287 11.33 -4.34 -5.61
C LEU A 287 12.39 -5.24 -4.94
N GLN A 288 12.16 -6.55 -4.89
CA GLN A 288 13.15 -7.50 -4.35
C GLN A 288 14.47 -7.50 -5.13
N LYS A 289 14.38 -7.40 -6.46
CA LYS A 289 15.58 -7.30 -7.32
C LYS A 289 16.32 -5.99 -7.10
N LEU A 290 15.60 -4.86 -7.02
CA LEU A 290 16.20 -3.55 -6.73
C LEU A 290 16.91 -3.53 -5.37
N GLN A 291 16.28 -4.07 -4.33
CA GLN A 291 16.88 -4.17 -2.99
C GLN A 291 18.11 -5.09 -2.93
N ALA A 292 18.18 -6.11 -3.79
CA ALA A 292 19.34 -6.99 -3.85
C ALA A 292 20.55 -6.28 -4.48
N LEU A 293 20.31 -5.38 -5.44
CA LEU A 293 21.34 -4.60 -6.11
C LEU A 293 21.90 -3.48 -5.21
N GLU A 294 21.05 -2.86 -4.39
CA GLU A 294 21.47 -1.84 -3.41
C GLU A 294 22.44 -2.39 -2.35
N LYS A 295 22.42 -3.70 -2.10
CA LYS A 295 23.32 -4.38 -1.14
C LYS A 295 24.69 -4.75 -1.73
N MET A 296 24.93 -4.46 -3.01
CA MET A 296 26.22 -4.73 -3.64
C MET A 296 27.11 -3.50 -3.50
N ASP A 297 28.24 -3.63 -2.79
CA ASP A 297 29.24 -2.56 -2.61
C ASP A 297 30.09 -2.31 -3.88
N GLU A 298 29.97 -3.17 -4.89
CA GLU A 298 30.68 -3.03 -6.16
C GLU A 298 29.74 -2.51 -7.27
N PRO A 299 30.25 -1.70 -8.22
CA PRO A 299 29.46 -1.27 -9.36
C PRO A 299 28.90 -2.48 -10.11
N SER A 300 27.57 -2.56 -10.20
CA SER A 300 26.89 -3.70 -10.82
C SER A 300 27.48 -3.96 -12.21
N PRO A 301 27.80 -5.22 -12.57
CA PRO A 301 28.29 -5.56 -13.89
C PRO A 301 27.43 -4.94 -15.01
N PRO A 302 27.99 -4.61 -16.19
CA PRO A 302 27.26 -3.93 -17.27
C PRO A 302 25.94 -4.62 -17.67
N ALA A 303 25.87 -5.95 -17.52
CA ALA A 303 24.67 -6.74 -17.74
C ALA A 303 23.57 -6.48 -16.70
N GLU A 304 23.92 -6.33 -15.42
CA GLU A 304 22.96 -6.05 -14.33
C GLU A 304 22.47 -4.60 -14.38
N THR A 305 23.35 -3.66 -14.72
CA THR A 305 22.98 -2.26 -14.98
C THR A 305 21.99 -2.15 -16.14
N ARG A 306 22.18 -2.96 -17.19
CA ARG A 306 21.24 -3.03 -18.33
C ARG A 306 19.89 -3.61 -17.93
N GLU A 307 19.86 -4.66 -17.11
CA GLU A 307 18.63 -5.23 -16.56
C GLU A 307 17.88 -4.24 -15.68
N LEU A 308 18.58 -3.46 -14.85
CA LEU A 308 18.00 -2.39 -14.04
C LEU A 308 17.35 -1.30 -14.91
N ILE A 309 18.04 -0.86 -15.97
CA ILE A 309 17.51 0.11 -16.93
C ILE A 309 16.26 -0.43 -17.63
N LEU A 310 16.28 -1.71 -18.05
CA LEU A 310 15.13 -2.36 -18.67
C LEU A 310 13.96 -2.50 -17.69
N GLN A 311 14.22 -2.82 -16.42
CA GLN A 311 13.20 -2.89 -15.38
C GLN A 311 12.58 -1.52 -15.10
N LEU A 312 13.38 -0.47 -14.92
CA LEU A 312 12.89 0.90 -14.75
C LEU A 312 12.06 1.34 -15.97
N THR A 313 12.54 1.05 -17.18
CA THR A 313 11.81 1.31 -18.43
C THR A 313 10.47 0.57 -18.44
N SER A 314 10.44 -0.69 -18.03
CA SER A 314 9.21 -1.48 -17.95
C SER A 314 8.20 -0.91 -16.94
N LEU A 315 8.66 -0.32 -15.83
CA LEU A 315 7.78 0.40 -14.90
C LEU A 315 7.17 1.64 -15.58
N PHE A 316 7.95 2.41 -16.35
CA PHE A 316 7.42 3.53 -17.13
C PHE A 316 6.46 3.10 -18.25
N GLU A 317 6.62 1.91 -18.82
CA GLU A 317 5.69 1.35 -19.81
C GLU A 317 4.36 0.89 -19.20
N THR A 318 4.37 0.53 -17.91
CA THR A 318 3.13 0.21 -17.18
C THR A 318 2.24 1.42 -17.02
N ILE A 319 2.80 2.64 -17.00
CA ILE A 319 2.03 3.87 -16.93
C ILE A 319 1.24 4.06 -18.22
N GLY A 320 -0.09 4.06 -18.10
CA GLY A 320 -1.02 4.32 -19.19
C GLY A 320 -1.24 5.80 -19.40
N LYS A 321 -2.32 6.33 -18.81
CA LYS A 321 -2.66 7.74 -18.77
C LYS A 321 -2.54 8.22 -17.33
N GLY A 322 -2.04 9.43 -17.16
CA GLY A 322 -2.04 10.12 -15.88
C GLY A 322 -1.61 11.56 -16.08
N ASP A 323 -2.14 12.42 -15.24
CA ASP A 323 -1.74 13.81 -15.10
C ASP A 323 -1.46 14.08 -13.63
N VAL A 324 -0.53 14.98 -13.36
CA VAL A 324 -0.27 15.48 -12.01
C VAL A 324 -0.06 16.98 -12.13
N GLU A 325 -0.88 17.74 -11.42
CA GLU A 325 -0.76 19.18 -11.31
C GLU A 325 -0.19 19.50 -9.93
N LEU A 326 0.94 20.22 -9.91
CA LEU A 326 1.59 20.73 -8.71
C LEU A 326 1.26 22.23 -8.61
N ILE A 327 0.60 22.64 -7.54
CA ILE A 327 0.07 24.00 -7.36
C ILE A 327 0.75 24.65 -6.17
N GLY A 328 1.15 25.92 -6.32
CA GLY A 328 1.66 26.73 -5.21
C GLY A 328 3.04 26.31 -4.69
N MET A 329 3.93 25.84 -5.59
CA MET A 329 5.29 25.46 -5.22
C MET A 329 6.05 26.63 -4.56
N LYS A 330 6.62 26.38 -3.39
CA LYS A 330 7.52 27.30 -2.66
C LYS A 330 8.78 26.56 -2.26
N ILE A 331 9.91 27.26 -2.32
CA ILE A 331 11.23 26.76 -1.95
C ILE A 331 11.86 27.81 -1.03
N GLU A 332 12.11 27.43 0.21
CA GLU A 332 12.63 28.33 1.24
C GLU A 332 13.92 27.74 1.82
N PRO A 333 15.08 28.40 1.68
CA PRO A 333 16.30 27.97 2.34
C PRO A 333 16.13 28.02 3.86
N THR A 334 16.57 26.98 4.56
CA THR A 334 16.46 26.93 6.02
C THR A 334 17.43 27.91 6.72
N ASP A 335 18.42 28.44 5.97
CA ASP A 335 19.40 29.41 6.46
C ASP A 335 19.24 30.81 5.82
N ALA A 336 19.08 31.84 6.66
CA ALA A 336 18.74 33.21 6.26
C ALA A 336 19.82 33.89 5.38
N ARG A 337 21.07 33.42 5.46
CA ARG A 337 22.20 33.93 4.65
C ARG A 337 22.13 33.44 3.19
N ARG A 338 21.60 32.23 2.94
CA ARG A 338 21.40 31.66 1.58
C ARG A 338 20.06 32.08 0.95
N ALA A 339 19.07 32.48 1.75
CA ALA A 339 17.77 33.00 1.28
C ALA A 339 17.88 34.24 0.36
N ARG A 340 18.83 35.14 0.62
CA ARG A 340 19.09 36.31 -0.25
C ARG A 340 19.68 35.93 -1.62
N ALA A 341 20.44 34.83 -1.70
CA ALA A 341 21.03 34.36 -2.96
C ALA A 341 19.99 33.62 -3.82
N ALA A 342 19.14 32.79 -3.21
CA ALA A 342 18.07 32.06 -3.90
C ALA A 342 16.94 32.98 -4.43
N SER A 343 16.61 34.06 -3.71
CA SER A 343 15.60 35.05 -4.14
C SER A 343 15.96 35.74 -5.45
N ASN A 344 17.26 35.96 -5.71
CA ASN A 344 17.73 36.56 -6.96
C ASN A 344 17.72 35.56 -8.14
N ALA A 345 17.89 34.26 -7.88
CA ALA A 345 17.83 33.22 -8.91
C ALA A 345 16.40 32.81 -9.29
N LEU A 346 15.46 32.79 -8.33
CA LEU A 346 14.05 32.45 -8.59
C LEU A 346 13.29 33.52 -9.39
N ARG A 347 13.72 34.79 -9.32
CA ARG A 347 13.17 35.87 -10.16
C ARG A 347 13.49 35.72 -11.66
N SER A 348 14.47 34.90 -12.05
CA SER A 348 14.82 34.68 -13.46
C SER A 348 14.13 33.46 -14.11
N LEU A 349 13.40 32.65 -13.33
CA LEU A 349 12.85 31.36 -13.77
C LEU A 349 11.30 31.32 -13.89
N SER A 350 10.61 32.45 -13.74
CA SER A 350 9.14 32.52 -13.89
C SER A 350 8.71 32.49 -15.38
N THR A 351 8.93 31.37 -16.06
CA THR A 351 8.19 31.00 -17.28
C THR A 351 7.83 29.51 -17.22
N ILE A 352 6.54 29.24 -17.01
CA ILE A 352 5.92 27.93 -16.76
C ILE A 352 6.20 26.91 -17.88
N ARG A 353 6.58 25.67 -17.53
CA ARG A 353 6.54 24.49 -18.41
C ARG A 353 5.42 23.53 -18.00
N ARG A 354 4.38 23.47 -18.83
CA ARG A 354 3.38 22.40 -18.87
C ARG A 354 4.04 21.12 -19.40
N TRP A 355 3.98 20.01 -18.67
CA TRP A 355 4.40 18.70 -19.20
C TRP A 355 3.17 17.89 -19.61
N THR A 356 2.89 17.87 -20.90
CA THR A 356 1.89 16.99 -21.53
C THR A 356 2.61 16.04 -22.48
N ARG A 357 2.43 14.73 -22.32
CA ARG A 357 2.92 13.74 -23.28
C ARG A 357 2.02 13.77 -24.52
N PRO A 358 2.51 14.08 -25.75
CA PRO A 358 1.66 14.12 -26.93
C PRO A 358 1.27 12.71 -27.36
N SER A 359 -0.01 12.50 -27.65
CA SER A 359 -0.47 11.34 -28.42
C SER A 359 0.08 11.43 -29.84
N ARG A 360 0.80 10.40 -30.31
CA ARG A 360 1.24 10.30 -31.70
C ARG A 360 0.03 10.32 -32.63
N VAL A 361 -0.11 11.39 -33.41
CA VAL A 361 -0.78 11.37 -34.71
C VAL A 361 0.09 12.14 -35.71
N SER A 362 0.30 11.50 -36.85
CA SER A 362 1.12 11.87 -38.01
C SER A 362 0.84 13.25 -38.60
N GLY A 363 1.89 13.93 -39.10
CA GLY A 363 1.74 15.02 -40.05
C GLY A 363 3.02 15.85 -40.24
N LEU A 364 3.67 15.69 -41.40
CA LEU A 364 4.82 16.47 -41.86
C LEU A 364 4.61 18.00 -41.76
N ARG A 365 5.69 18.74 -41.44
CA ARG A 365 6.25 19.80 -42.31
C ARG A 365 7.55 20.38 -41.75
N LYS A 366 8.52 20.55 -42.67
CA LYS A 366 9.82 21.22 -42.51
C LYS A 366 9.67 22.74 -42.32
N ALA A 367 10.56 23.34 -41.54
CA ALA A 367 11.04 24.73 -41.69
C ALA A 367 12.39 24.82 -40.94
N ARG A 368 13.55 24.77 -41.62
CA ARG A 368 14.32 25.85 -42.27
C ARG A 368 14.72 26.96 -41.29
N ILE A 369 16.02 26.98 -41.01
CA ILE A 369 16.79 27.94 -40.22
C ILE A 369 17.11 29.16 -41.09
N THR A 370 17.00 30.35 -40.52
CA THR A 370 17.83 31.52 -40.83
C THR A 370 18.34 32.08 -39.53
#